data_AF-A0A6B2CY16-F1
#
_entry.id   AF-A0A6B2CY16-F1
#
_cell.length_a   1.000
_cell.length_b   1.000
_cell.length_c   1.000
_cell.angle_alpha   90.00
_cell.angle_beta   90.00
_cell.angle_gamma   90.00
#
_symmetry.space_group_name_H-M   'P 1'
#
loop_
_entity.id
_entity.type
_entity.pdbx_description
1 polymer ?
#
loop_
_entity_poly.entity_id
_entity_poly.type
_entity_poly.pdbx_seq_one_letter_code
_entity_poly.pdbx_strand_id
1 'polypeptide(L)'
;MNKLVWMGIAAIAAVLLLTWWFYSTAIVDYAAPPDRFKQIGNTTASRTPQHIDNTTISRTQTPQPPPAIAVVKPPFNASAYEVNYTLVFTVSYSGITATMEGWMVIGTGPSGNYSFGMLTVPLQGTATFKSATEGNTTYTMTCLHWDCTVNEEKWPLASLIEGVNITRTAKGQCRRLNYTGTLYEERGMLDPKAFSRFIEGLVGNYTAYVCEVNGVMLSADLTATATARDEMVRLTMKMEAVKAGPYSVDVYRLILKEIKANK
;
A
#
# COMPACT_ATOMS: atom_id res chain seq x y z
N MET A 1 21.36 -3.04 -14.54
CA MET A 1 20.63 -4.11 -15.24
C MET A 1 19.15 -3.80 -15.14
N ASN A 2 18.58 -3.27 -16.21
CA ASN A 2 17.19 -2.79 -16.30
C ASN A 2 16.30 -3.93 -16.79
N LYS A 3 15.31 -4.33 -15.98
CA LYS A 3 14.08 -4.99 -16.47
C LYS A 3 12.90 -4.44 -15.65
N LEU A 4 12.21 -3.49 -16.27
CA LEU A 4 11.13 -2.66 -15.74
C LEU A 4 9.91 -2.90 -16.65
N VAL A 5 8.91 -3.68 -16.22
CA VAL A 5 7.67 -3.94 -16.99
C VAL A 5 6.48 -4.33 -16.07
N TRP A 6 5.61 -3.34 -15.74
CA TRP A 6 4.10 -3.26 -15.66
C TRP A 6 3.25 -4.33 -14.89
N MET A 7 2.13 -4.09 -14.14
CA MET A 7 1.12 -3.00 -13.95
C MET A 7 0.64 -2.89 -12.45
N GLY A 8 -0.43 -2.14 -12.05
CA GLY A 8 -0.90 -1.84 -10.65
C GLY A 8 -2.41 -2.08 -10.25
N ILE A 9 -2.76 -2.89 -9.22
CA ILE A 9 -4.13 -3.27 -8.74
C ILE A 9 -4.73 -2.24 -7.78
N ALA A 10 -3.91 -1.55 -6.99
CA ALA A 10 -4.44 -0.58 -6.01
C ALA A 10 -5.26 0.54 -6.69
N ALA A 11 -4.97 0.84 -7.97
CA ALA A 11 -5.77 1.72 -8.81
C ALA A 11 -7.08 1.08 -9.31
N ILE A 12 -7.08 -0.22 -9.65
CA ILE A 12 -8.25 -0.92 -10.22
C ILE A 12 -9.43 -0.96 -9.24
N ALA A 13 -9.15 -1.28 -7.98
CA ALA A 13 -10.18 -1.33 -6.95
C ALA A 13 -10.73 0.09 -6.70
N ALA A 14 -9.88 1.12 -6.56
CA ALA A 14 -10.30 2.50 -6.36
C ALA A 14 -11.18 3.08 -7.48
N VAL A 15 -11.09 2.49 -8.68
CA VAL A 15 -11.65 3.05 -9.88
C VAL A 15 -13.01 2.50 -10.28
N LEU A 16 -13.27 1.20 -10.10
CA LEU A 16 -14.64 0.66 -10.24
C LEU A 16 -15.63 1.46 -9.38
N LEU A 17 -15.10 2.06 -8.33
CA LEU A 17 -15.81 2.80 -7.31
C LEU A 17 -15.98 4.27 -7.69
N LEU A 18 -14.92 4.96 -8.12
CA LEU A 18 -15.03 6.36 -8.58
C LEU A 18 -15.92 6.48 -9.82
N THR A 19 -15.78 5.55 -10.78
CA THR A 19 -16.63 5.54 -11.98
C THR A 19 -18.09 5.28 -11.66
N TRP A 20 -18.43 4.32 -10.79
CA TRP A 20 -19.81 4.13 -10.33
C TRP A 20 -20.31 5.31 -9.47
N TRP A 21 -19.42 5.93 -8.67
CA TRP A 21 -19.78 7.06 -7.81
C TRP A 21 -20.13 8.32 -8.60
N PHE A 22 -19.38 8.66 -9.66
CA PHE A 22 -19.75 9.74 -10.58
C PHE A 22 -21.09 9.48 -11.30
N TYR A 23 -21.39 8.21 -11.62
CA TYR A 23 -22.69 7.84 -12.18
C TYR A 23 -23.83 7.93 -11.16
N SER A 24 -23.52 7.74 -9.86
CA SER A 24 -24.52 7.78 -8.79
C SER A 24 -24.79 9.19 -8.28
N THR A 25 -23.79 10.10 -8.24
CA THR A 25 -24.01 11.48 -7.76
C THR A 25 -24.72 12.39 -8.76
N ALA A 26 -24.97 11.93 -10.00
CA ALA A 26 -25.88 12.59 -10.93
C ALA A 26 -27.37 12.41 -10.53
N ILE A 27 -27.66 11.56 -9.55
CA ILE A 27 -29.00 11.25 -9.06
C ILE A 27 -28.92 11.26 -7.53
N VAL A 28 -29.75 12.04 -6.84
CA VAL A 28 -29.83 12.16 -5.37
C VAL A 28 -28.98 13.29 -4.76
N ASP A 29 -29.51 14.51 -4.87
CA ASP A 29 -29.53 15.46 -3.76
C ASP A 29 -30.06 14.77 -2.49
N TYR A 30 -29.37 14.87 -1.35
CA TYR A 30 -29.93 15.27 -0.04
C TYR A 30 -28.91 15.16 1.12
N ALA A 31 -28.78 16.28 1.83
CA ALA A 31 -28.65 16.50 3.28
C ALA A 31 -27.85 15.53 4.18
N ALA A 32 -26.86 16.10 4.88
CA ALA A 32 -26.08 15.48 5.94
C ALA A 32 -26.82 15.38 7.30
N PRO A 33 -26.57 14.31 8.08
CA PRO A 33 -26.57 14.42 9.55
C PRO A 33 -25.44 13.55 10.21
N PRO A 34 -25.25 13.55 11.54
CA PRO A 34 -24.33 14.43 12.24
C PRO A 34 -23.19 13.71 13.00
N ASP A 35 -22.21 14.51 13.42
CA ASP A 35 -21.08 14.16 14.28
C ASP A 35 -21.43 13.34 15.53
N ARG A 36 -20.87 12.14 15.62
CA ARG A 36 -20.51 11.51 16.89
C ARG A 36 -19.24 10.73 16.69
N PHE A 37 -18.16 11.12 17.37
CA PHE A 37 -17.19 10.29 18.09
C PHE A 37 -15.99 11.17 18.46
N LYS A 38 -16.01 11.75 19.65
CA LYS A 38 -14.78 12.16 20.35
C LYS A 38 -14.71 11.44 21.68
N GLN A 39 -13.65 10.66 21.78
CA GLN A 39 -13.33 9.71 22.83
C GLN A 39 -12.75 10.43 24.04
N ILE A 40 -13.08 9.84 25.19
CA ILE A 40 -12.65 10.17 26.56
C ILE A 40 -11.19 9.78 26.75
N GLY A 41 -10.42 10.62 27.45
CA GLY A 41 -9.05 10.30 27.87
C GLY A 41 -8.44 11.35 28.80
N ASN A 42 -8.91 11.41 30.04
CA ASN A 42 -8.21 12.09 31.14
C ASN A 42 -7.74 11.04 32.13
N THR A 43 -6.44 10.93 32.38
CA THR A 43 -5.90 10.27 33.58
C THR A 43 -4.72 11.04 34.13
N THR A 44 -4.84 11.31 35.41
CA THR A 44 -4.16 12.30 36.24
C THR A 44 -2.87 11.76 36.85
N ALA A 45 -1.93 12.67 37.10
CA ALA A 45 -0.66 12.47 37.79
C ALA A 45 -0.77 12.43 39.34
N SER A 46 0.33 12.02 39.99
CA SER A 46 0.70 12.01 41.43
C SER A 46 0.74 10.60 42.04
N ARG A 47 1.72 10.19 42.86
CA ARG A 47 2.73 10.90 43.68
C ARG A 47 3.86 9.95 44.11
N THR A 48 4.94 10.57 44.58
CA THR A 48 6.23 10.13 45.16
C THR A 48 6.17 9.14 46.35
N PRO A 49 7.30 8.50 46.74
CA PRO A 49 8.15 9.06 47.82
C PRO A 49 9.67 9.04 47.57
N GLN A 50 10.35 10.00 48.22
CA GLN A 50 11.80 10.12 48.40
C GLN A 50 12.39 8.96 49.22
N HIS A 51 13.60 8.52 48.89
CA HIS A 51 14.68 8.35 49.87
C HIS A 51 16.05 8.44 49.18
N ILE A 52 16.91 9.26 49.78
CA ILE A 52 18.30 9.57 49.43
C ILE A 52 19.20 8.43 49.92
N ASP A 53 20.15 7.98 49.12
CA ASP A 53 21.43 7.50 49.64
C ASP A 53 22.56 7.91 48.69
N ASN A 54 23.42 8.78 49.21
CA ASN A 54 24.65 9.24 48.61
C ASN A 54 25.70 8.13 48.76
N THR A 55 26.23 7.63 47.65
CA THR A 55 27.56 7.00 47.65
C THR A 55 28.31 7.41 46.40
N THR A 56 29.13 8.45 46.55
CA THR A 56 30.07 8.93 45.54
C THR A 56 31.18 7.89 45.36
N ILE A 57 31.09 7.08 44.33
CA ILE A 57 32.22 6.32 43.78
C ILE A 57 32.54 6.94 42.42
N SER A 58 33.60 7.74 42.40
CA SER A 58 34.16 8.31 41.17
C SER A 58 34.76 7.17 40.34
N ARG A 59 33.95 6.58 39.47
CA ARG A 59 34.40 5.58 38.48
C ARG A 59 34.56 6.30 37.16
N THR A 60 35.80 6.42 36.71
CA THR A 60 36.15 6.83 35.35
C THR A 60 35.52 5.82 34.38
N GLN A 61 34.30 6.10 33.91
CA GLN A 61 33.66 5.33 32.84
C GLN A 61 34.20 5.87 31.51
N THR A 62 35.03 5.05 30.86
CA THR A 62 35.24 5.15 29.42
C THR A 62 33.88 5.09 28.73
N PRO A 63 33.58 5.96 27.74
CA PRO A 63 32.31 5.90 27.01
C PRO A 63 32.16 4.52 26.37
N GLN A 64 31.29 3.69 26.94
CA GLN A 64 30.97 2.41 26.34
C GLN A 64 30.18 2.71 25.06
N PRO A 65 30.61 2.21 23.88
CA PRO A 65 29.86 2.42 22.65
C PRO A 65 28.41 1.97 22.87
N PRO A 66 27.41 2.70 22.31
CA PRO A 66 26.03 2.24 22.33
C PRO A 66 25.98 0.78 21.89
N PRO A 67 25.19 -0.09 22.54
CA PRO A 67 25.06 -1.48 22.14
C PRO A 67 24.79 -1.53 20.64
N ALA A 68 25.65 -2.22 19.89
CA ALA A 68 25.46 -2.39 18.45
C ALA A 68 24.09 -3.03 18.26
N ILE A 69 23.13 -2.26 17.74
CA ILE A 69 21.80 -2.78 17.42
C ILE A 69 22.02 -3.84 16.36
N ALA A 70 21.84 -5.12 16.73
CA ALA A 70 21.99 -6.23 15.80
C ALA A 70 21.02 -6.00 14.63
N VAL A 71 21.58 -5.84 13.43
CA VAL A 71 20.79 -5.70 12.21
C VAL A 71 20.13 -7.04 11.93
N VAL A 72 18.80 -7.11 12.08
CA VAL A 72 18.03 -8.31 11.77
C VAL A 72 18.07 -8.54 10.27
N LYS A 73 18.65 -9.67 9.85
CA LYS A 73 18.67 -10.06 8.43
C LYS A 73 17.28 -10.55 8.01
N PRO A 74 16.69 -10.01 6.92
CA PRO A 74 15.41 -10.48 6.43
C PRO A 74 15.47 -11.95 5.95
N PRO A 75 14.45 -12.78 6.23
CA PRO A 75 14.36 -14.16 5.75
C PRO A 75 13.84 -14.26 4.30
N PHE A 76 13.76 -13.14 3.57
CA PHE A 76 13.20 -13.01 2.24
C PHE A 76 14.05 -12.07 1.39
N ASN A 77 13.83 -12.08 0.07
CA ASN A 77 14.45 -11.16 -0.88
C ASN A 77 13.52 -10.89 -2.06
N ALA A 78 13.90 -10.00 -2.98
CA ALA A 78 13.09 -9.63 -4.16
C ALA A 78 12.64 -10.80 -5.07
N SER A 79 13.31 -11.95 -5.03
CA SER A 79 12.95 -13.14 -5.84
C SER A 79 11.98 -14.10 -5.16
N ALA A 80 11.85 -14.03 -3.83
CA ALA A 80 11.02 -14.92 -3.04
C ALA A 80 10.59 -14.24 -1.73
N TYR A 81 9.36 -13.70 -1.71
CA TYR A 81 8.79 -13.05 -0.54
C TYR A 81 7.26 -13.18 -0.50
N GLU A 82 6.71 -13.02 0.70
CA GLU A 82 5.30 -12.71 0.95
C GLU A 82 5.24 -11.50 1.89
N VAL A 83 4.45 -10.48 1.55
CA VAL A 83 4.21 -9.31 2.40
C VAL A 83 2.73 -9.05 2.51
N ASN A 84 2.26 -8.85 3.75
CA ASN A 84 0.92 -8.35 4.07
C ASN A 84 0.99 -6.85 4.34
N TYR A 85 0.20 -6.07 3.62
CA TYR A 85 0.10 -4.63 3.70
C TYR A 85 -1.27 -4.19 4.18
N THR A 86 -1.31 -3.11 4.95
CA THR A 86 -2.48 -2.23 5.05
C THR A 86 -2.38 -1.13 4.00
N LEU A 87 -3.51 -0.70 3.47
CA LEU A 87 -3.61 0.35 2.47
C LEU A 87 -4.62 1.41 2.91
N VAL A 88 -4.24 2.66 2.71
CA VAL A 88 -5.13 3.81 2.76
C VAL A 88 -4.92 4.60 1.48
N PHE A 89 -5.99 4.81 0.72
CA PHE A 89 -5.96 5.53 -0.53
C PHE A 89 -7.02 6.62 -0.51
N THR A 90 -6.61 7.87 -0.70
CA THR A 90 -7.49 9.02 -0.67
C THR A 90 -7.44 9.73 -2.00
N VAL A 91 -8.62 10.04 -2.54
CA VAL A 91 -8.80 10.82 -3.75
C VAL A 91 -9.63 12.04 -3.42
N SER A 92 -9.14 13.22 -3.78
CA SER A 92 -9.89 14.46 -3.74
C SER A 92 -10.10 14.99 -5.15
N TYR A 93 -11.35 15.26 -5.51
CA TYR A 93 -11.78 15.80 -6.80
C TYR A 93 -12.96 16.77 -6.56
N SER A 94 -12.91 17.97 -7.15
CA SER A 94 -13.99 18.96 -7.05
C SER A 94 -14.47 19.26 -5.61
N GLY A 95 -13.56 19.26 -4.63
CA GLY A 95 -13.88 19.47 -3.22
C GLY A 95 -14.47 18.25 -2.48
N ILE A 96 -14.77 17.17 -3.19
CA ILE A 96 -15.18 15.88 -2.61
C ILE A 96 -13.93 15.05 -2.32
N THR A 97 -13.89 14.41 -1.15
CA THR A 97 -12.80 13.50 -0.78
C THR A 97 -13.36 12.12 -0.44
N ALA A 98 -12.86 11.09 -1.10
CA ALA A 98 -13.09 9.69 -0.73
C ALA A 98 -11.81 9.07 -0.19
N THR A 99 -11.95 8.31 0.89
CA THR A 99 -10.87 7.48 1.44
C THR A 99 -11.29 6.02 1.40
N MET A 100 -10.45 5.20 0.82
CA MET A 100 -10.58 3.75 0.72
C MET A 100 -9.52 3.13 1.60
N GLU A 101 -9.91 2.09 2.32
CA GLU A 101 -9.04 1.41 3.27
C GLU A 101 -9.11 -0.08 3.04
N GLY A 102 -8.01 -0.78 3.27
CA GLY A 102 -7.99 -2.20 3.04
C GLY A 102 -6.69 -2.85 3.46
N TRP A 103 -6.59 -4.12 3.10
CA TRP A 103 -5.37 -4.88 3.27
C TRP A 103 -5.17 -5.80 2.08
N MET A 104 -3.93 -6.14 1.83
CA MET A 104 -3.59 -7.11 0.81
C MET A 104 -2.32 -7.86 1.12
N VAL A 105 -2.24 -9.09 0.62
CA VAL A 105 -1.04 -9.89 0.61
C VAL A 105 -0.50 -9.94 -0.81
N ILE A 106 0.82 -9.79 -0.95
CA ILE A 106 1.56 -9.96 -2.20
C ILE A 106 2.61 -11.04 -1.98
N GLY A 107 2.56 -12.10 -2.78
CA GLY A 107 3.57 -13.14 -2.87
C GLY A 107 4.27 -13.11 -4.22
N THR A 108 5.59 -13.04 -4.22
CA THR A 108 6.43 -13.17 -5.42
C THR A 108 7.38 -14.33 -5.21
N GLY A 109 7.42 -15.26 -6.16
CA GLY A 109 8.23 -16.46 -6.02
C GLY A 109 8.43 -17.23 -7.33
N PRO A 110 9.26 -18.28 -7.30
CA PRO A 110 9.69 -19.01 -8.50
C PRO A 110 8.55 -19.76 -9.19
N SER A 111 7.50 -20.15 -8.45
CA SER A 111 6.33 -20.82 -9.01
C SER A 111 5.33 -19.87 -9.67
N GLY A 112 5.48 -18.56 -9.46
CA GLY A 112 4.53 -17.53 -9.87
C GLY A 112 4.26 -16.55 -8.74
N ASN A 113 3.55 -15.48 -9.08
CA ASN A 113 3.10 -14.47 -8.13
C ASN A 113 1.65 -14.75 -7.73
N TYR A 114 1.28 -14.33 -6.52
CA TYR A 114 -0.11 -14.28 -6.08
C TYR A 114 -0.38 -13.03 -5.27
N SER A 115 -1.65 -12.68 -5.17
CA SER A 115 -2.13 -11.65 -4.28
C SER A 115 -3.55 -11.93 -3.88
N PHE A 116 -3.94 -11.42 -2.72
CA PHE A 116 -5.33 -11.40 -2.31
C PHE A 116 -5.53 -10.30 -1.29
N GLY A 117 -6.74 -9.79 -1.17
CA GLY A 117 -7.03 -8.73 -0.24
C GLY A 117 -8.47 -8.29 -0.27
N MET A 118 -8.73 -7.26 0.51
CA MET A 118 -10.01 -6.54 0.49
C MET A 118 -9.75 -5.04 0.48
N LEU A 119 -10.63 -4.32 -0.21
CA LEU A 119 -10.70 -2.88 -0.16
C LEU A 119 -12.13 -2.48 0.19
N THR A 120 -12.27 -1.72 1.26
CA THR A 120 -13.52 -1.11 1.68
C THR A 120 -13.66 0.27 1.07
N VAL A 121 -14.86 0.54 0.61
CA VAL A 121 -15.18 1.66 -0.23
C VAL A 121 -16.35 2.39 0.39
N PRO A 122 -16.23 3.71 0.61
CA PRO A 122 -17.37 4.51 1.00
C PRO A 122 -18.53 4.30 0.03
N LEU A 123 -19.71 3.98 0.56
CA LEU A 123 -20.99 3.85 -0.17
C LEU A 123 -21.13 2.62 -1.10
N GLN A 124 -20.08 1.81 -1.32
CA GLN A 124 -20.15 0.65 -2.22
C GLN A 124 -19.83 -0.70 -1.56
N GLY A 125 -19.44 -0.68 -0.29
CA GLY A 125 -19.16 -1.90 0.46
C GLY A 125 -17.71 -2.35 0.30
N THR A 126 -17.49 -3.65 0.40
CA THR A 126 -16.15 -4.24 0.40
C THR A 126 -15.95 -5.10 -0.84
N ALA A 127 -14.95 -4.75 -1.64
CA ALA A 127 -14.50 -5.57 -2.75
C ALA A 127 -13.38 -6.50 -2.26
N THR A 128 -13.45 -7.78 -2.64
CA THR A 128 -12.34 -8.72 -2.42
C THR A 128 -11.71 -9.07 -3.75
N PHE A 129 -10.39 -9.18 -3.79
CA PHE A 129 -9.68 -9.61 -4.98
C PHE A 129 -8.73 -10.75 -4.67
N LYS A 130 -8.50 -11.58 -5.68
CA LYS A 130 -7.47 -12.61 -5.71
C LYS A 130 -6.82 -12.57 -7.07
N SER A 131 -5.51 -12.69 -7.14
CA SER A 131 -4.84 -12.87 -8.42
C SER A 131 -3.70 -13.88 -8.31
N ALA A 132 -3.44 -14.60 -9.41
CA ALA A 132 -2.29 -15.48 -9.52
C ALA A 132 -1.74 -15.49 -10.96
N THR A 133 -0.42 -15.64 -11.10
CA THR A 133 0.22 -15.82 -12.41
C THR A 133 0.41 -17.30 -12.73
N GLU A 134 0.15 -17.71 -13.96
CA GLU A 134 0.54 -19.02 -14.49
C GLU A 134 1.19 -18.81 -15.87
N GLY A 135 2.48 -19.14 -15.98
CA GLY A 135 3.26 -18.79 -17.17
C GLY A 135 3.30 -17.28 -17.39
N ASN A 136 2.79 -16.82 -18.53
CA ASN A 136 2.74 -15.40 -18.91
C ASN A 136 1.38 -14.74 -18.64
N THR A 137 0.42 -15.48 -18.08
CA THR A 137 -0.95 -15.00 -17.87
C THR A 137 -1.18 -14.69 -16.39
N THR A 138 -1.81 -13.57 -16.10
CA THR A 138 -2.38 -13.31 -14.77
C THR A 138 -3.88 -13.49 -14.82
N TYR A 139 -4.40 -14.25 -13.88
CA TYR A 139 -5.83 -14.33 -13.62
C TYR A 139 -6.14 -13.48 -12.41
N THR A 140 -7.10 -12.58 -12.55
CA THR A 140 -7.59 -11.72 -11.46
C THR A 140 -9.08 -11.99 -11.25
N MET A 141 -9.43 -12.47 -10.07
CA MET A 141 -10.79 -12.60 -9.61
C MET A 141 -11.13 -11.42 -8.71
N THR A 142 -12.19 -10.69 -9.06
CA THR A 142 -12.73 -9.59 -8.25
C THR A 142 -14.16 -9.94 -7.88
N CYS A 143 -14.46 -9.87 -6.58
CA CYS A 143 -15.80 -10.11 -6.07
C CYS A 143 -16.35 -8.87 -5.39
N LEU A 144 -17.60 -8.53 -5.71
CA LEU A 144 -18.36 -7.44 -5.12
C LEU A 144 -19.77 -7.96 -4.84
N HIS A 145 -20.28 -7.77 -3.63
CA HIS A 145 -21.62 -8.26 -3.23
C HIS A 145 -21.85 -9.76 -3.55
N TRP A 146 -20.84 -10.61 -3.34
CA TRP A 146 -20.85 -12.06 -3.64
C TRP A 146 -20.85 -12.44 -5.11
N ASP A 147 -20.85 -11.48 -6.02
CA ASP A 147 -20.71 -11.72 -7.46
C ASP A 147 -19.25 -11.57 -7.87
N CYS A 148 -18.69 -12.59 -8.52
CA CYS A 148 -17.28 -12.69 -8.83
C CYS A 148 -17.06 -12.70 -10.35
N THR A 149 -16.12 -11.90 -10.81
CA THR A 149 -15.68 -11.88 -12.21
C THR A 149 -14.21 -12.25 -12.28
N VAL A 150 -13.85 -13.05 -13.28
CA VAL A 150 -12.45 -13.45 -13.55
C VAL A 150 -12.01 -12.85 -14.87
N ASN A 151 -10.93 -12.08 -14.83
CA ASN A 151 -10.33 -11.46 -16.01
C ASN A 151 -8.88 -11.91 -16.18
N GLU A 152 -8.45 -12.02 -17.44
CA GLU A 152 -7.05 -12.24 -17.80
C GLU A 152 -6.38 -10.90 -18.07
N GLU A 153 -5.46 -10.50 -17.21
CA GLU A 153 -4.74 -9.22 -17.33
C GLU A 153 -3.23 -9.43 -17.11
N LYS A 154 -2.44 -8.35 -17.11
CA LYS A 154 -1.01 -8.40 -16.70
C LYS A 154 -0.92 -8.36 -15.19
N TRP A 155 0.13 -8.94 -14.59
CA TRP A 155 0.29 -8.95 -13.12
C TRP A 155 0.36 -7.53 -12.57
N PRO A 156 -0.65 -7.07 -11.82
CA PRO A 156 -0.75 -5.66 -11.55
C PRO A 156 -0.14 -5.30 -10.17
N LEU A 157 0.89 -5.97 -9.67
CA LEU A 157 1.37 -5.70 -8.29
C LEU A 157 2.89 -5.61 -8.12
N ALA A 158 3.62 -5.40 -9.22
CA ALA A 158 5.07 -5.19 -9.14
C ALA A 158 5.44 -3.75 -8.76
N SER A 159 4.56 -2.77 -8.97
CA SER A 159 4.79 -1.34 -8.69
C SER A 159 3.58 -0.69 -8.05
N LEU A 160 3.84 0.28 -7.16
CA LEU A 160 2.82 1.11 -6.50
C LEU A 160 1.99 1.94 -7.49
N ILE A 161 2.69 2.58 -8.44
CA ILE A 161 2.13 3.44 -9.47
C ILE A 161 2.90 3.21 -10.76
N GLU A 162 2.16 3.21 -11.86
CA GLU A 162 2.71 3.26 -13.21
C GLU A 162 3.05 4.71 -13.53
N GLY A 163 4.33 5.02 -13.37
CA GLY A 163 4.89 6.32 -13.69
C GLY A 163 5.59 6.32 -15.05
N VAL A 164 5.53 7.43 -15.76
CA VAL A 164 6.46 7.75 -16.85
C VAL A 164 7.53 8.72 -16.36
N ASN A 165 8.73 8.63 -16.92
CA ASN A 165 9.88 9.45 -16.54
C ASN A 165 10.23 9.35 -15.04
N ILE A 166 10.21 8.12 -14.51
CA ILE A 166 10.48 7.87 -13.10
C ILE A 166 11.95 8.14 -12.79
N THR A 167 12.17 8.99 -11.80
CA THR A 167 13.46 9.20 -11.15
C THR A 167 13.40 8.60 -9.76
N ARG A 168 14.40 7.81 -9.38
CA ARG A 168 14.50 7.17 -8.07
C ARG A 168 15.82 7.55 -7.42
N THR A 169 15.75 8.18 -6.26
CA THR A 169 16.92 8.68 -5.54
C THR A 169 16.97 8.11 -4.13
N ALA A 170 18.09 7.48 -3.75
CA ALA A 170 18.30 7.06 -2.37
C ALA A 170 18.45 8.30 -1.47
N LYS A 171 17.66 8.37 -0.39
CA LYS A 171 17.66 9.49 0.58
C LYS A 171 18.31 9.14 1.91
N GLY A 172 18.53 7.86 2.19
CA GLY A 172 19.15 7.39 3.43
C GLY A 172 18.65 6.03 3.83
N GLN A 173 18.70 5.74 5.14
CA GLN A 173 18.19 4.51 5.70
C GLN A 173 16.74 4.66 6.14
N CYS A 174 15.98 3.56 6.05
CA CYS A 174 14.66 3.43 6.66
C CYS A 174 14.61 2.20 7.56
N ARG A 175 13.63 2.13 8.47
CA ARG A 175 13.39 0.96 9.31
C ARG A 175 11.91 0.59 9.29
N ARG A 176 11.61 -0.67 9.00
CA ARG A 176 10.23 -1.20 8.98
C ARG A 176 10.22 -2.68 9.39
N LEU A 177 9.27 -3.08 10.24
CA LEU A 177 9.20 -4.45 10.80
C LEU A 177 10.53 -4.94 11.42
N ASN A 178 11.27 -4.04 12.08
CA ASN A 178 12.63 -4.27 12.61
C ASN A 178 13.74 -4.55 11.57
N TYR A 179 13.44 -4.51 10.29
CA TYR A 179 14.44 -4.57 9.24
C TYR A 179 14.93 -3.16 8.88
N THR A 180 16.23 -3.05 8.59
CA THR A 180 16.83 -1.83 8.07
C THR A 180 16.91 -1.93 6.55
N GLY A 181 16.53 -0.86 5.87
CA GLY A 181 16.50 -0.77 4.41
C GLY A 181 16.95 0.59 3.91
N THR A 182 16.71 0.84 2.62
CA THR A 182 17.00 2.11 1.97
C THR A 182 15.71 2.89 1.78
N LEU A 183 15.71 4.15 2.22
CA LEU A 183 14.66 5.10 1.89
C LEU A 183 14.93 5.64 0.48
N TYR A 184 13.95 5.49 -0.40
CA TYR A 184 13.96 6.07 -1.73
C TYR A 184 12.91 7.17 -1.83
N GLU A 185 13.26 8.25 -2.52
CA GLU A 185 12.29 9.17 -3.09
C GLU A 185 12.15 8.83 -4.57
N GLU A 186 10.93 8.54 -4.99
CA GLU A 186 10.55 8.37 -6.39
C GLU A 186 9.73 9.58 -6.84
N ARG A 187 10.07 10.13 -8.00
CA ARG A 187 9.31 11.20 -8.63
C ARG A 187 9.07 10.84 -10.08
N GLY A 188 7.87 11.10 -10.57
CA GLY A 188 7.54 10.86 -11.96
C GLY A 188 6.21 11.51 -12.33
N MET A 189 5.80 11.24 -13.57
CA MET A 189 4.46 11.58 -14.03
C MET A 189 3.58 10.35 -13.97
N LEU A 190 2.30 10.50 -13.62
CA LEU A 190 1.32 9.43 -13.74
C LEU A 190 1.22 9.02 -15.22
N ASP A 191 1.28 7.72 -15.52
CA ASP A 191 1.08 7.23 -16.89
C ASP A 191 -0.38 7.39 -17.31
N PRO A 192 -0.70 8.26 -18.28
CA PRO A 192 -2.07 8.47 -18.71
C PRO A 192 -2.76 7.19 -19.20
N LYS A 193 -2.00 6.19 -19.70
CA LYS A 193 -2.54 4.90 -20.15
C LYS A 193 -2.85 3.94 -19.02
N ALA A 194 -2.08 4.01 -17.94
CA ALA A 194 -2.37 3.27 -16.72
C ALA A 194 -3.70 3.75 -16.12
N PHE A 195 -4.00 5.05 -16.29
CA PHE A 195 -5.23 5.67 -15.81
C PHE A 195 -6.30 5.90 -16.89
N SER A 196 -6.07 5.57 -18.16
CA SER A 196 -7.01 5.90 -19.25
C SER A 196 -8.31 5.11 -19.17
N ARG A 197 -8.27 3.92 -18.55
CA ARG A 197 -9.47 3.13 -18.24
C ARG A 197 -10.28 3.73 -17.11
N PHE A 198 -9.74 4.72 -16.40
CA PHE A 198 -10.14 5.09 -15.06
C PHE A 198 -10.61 6.55 -14.98
N ILE A 199 -9.75 7.46 -15.41
CA ILE A 199 -10.01 8.89 -15.54
C ILE A 199 -9.35 9.31 -16.84
N GLU A 200 -10.18 9.52 -17.86
CA GLU A 200 -9.70 9.94 -19.17
C GLU A 200 -8.94 11.26 -19.04
N GLY A 201 -7.70 11.27 -19.54
CA GLY A 201 -6.84 12.45 -19.52
C GLY A 201 -6.22 12.78 -18.17
N LEU A 202 -6.17 11.84 -17.21
CA LEU A 202 -5.44 12.07 -15.95
C LEU A 202 -3.95 12.23 -16.24
N VAL A 203 -3.46 13.47 -16.13
CA VAL A 203 -2.05 13.81 -16.27
C VAL A 203 -1.62 14.55 -15.02
N GLY A 204 -0.52 14.11 -14.41
CA GLY A 204 -0.07 14.68 -13.15
C GLY A 204 1.31 14.22 -12.77
N ASN A 205 1.85 14.88 -11.76
CA ASN A 205 3.12 14.49 -11.15
C ASN A 205 2.85 13.78 -9.83
N TYR A 206 3.71 12.82 -9.49
CA TYR A 206 3.71 12.18 -8.20
C TYR A 206 5.09 12.25 -7.55
N THR A 207 5.08 12.21 -6.22
CA THR A 207 6.24 11.95 -5.38
C THR A 207 5.88 10.83 -4.42
N ALA A 208 6.77 9.86 -4.27
CA ALA A 208 6.61 8.74 -3.36
C ALA A 208 7.86 8.54 -2.52
N TYR A 209 7.67 8.18 -1.25
CA TYR A 209 8.72 7.77 -0.33
C TYR A 209 8.58 6.28 -0.05
N VAL A 210 9.56 5.50 -0.47
CA VAL A 210 9.53 4.04 -0.43
C VAL A 210 10.61 3.52 0.51
N CYS A 211 10.22 2.72 1.51
CA CYS A 211 11.17 1.97 2.31
C CYS A 211 11.36 0.59 1.71
N GLU A 212 12.54 0.33 1.15
CA GLU A 212 12.88 -0.95 0.55
C GLU A 212 13.90 -1.71 1.39
N VAL A 213 13.59 -2.96 1.71
CA VAL A 213 14.43 -3.89 2.45
C VAL A 213 14.74 -5.08 1.57
N ASN A 214 16.02 -5.29 1.25
CA ASN A 214 16.48 -6.40 0.42
C ASN A 214 15.75 -6.54 -0.94
N GLY A 215 15.46 -5.40 -1.57
CA GLY A 215 14.72 -5.32 -2.82
C GLY A 215 13.20 -5.50 -2.69
N VAL A 216 12.67 -5.56 -1.46
CA VAL A 216 11.23 -5.67 -1.18
C VAL A 216 10.75 -4.38 -0.51
N MET A 217 9.75 -3.75 -1.11
CA MET A 217 9.10 -2.58 -0.55
C MET A 217 8.31 -2.95 0.70
N LEU A 218 8.63 -2.37 1.86
CA LEU A 218 7.87 -2.62 3.10
C LEU A 218 6.97 -1.46 3.50
N SER A 219 7.18 -0.28 2.95
CA SER A 219 6.22 0.82 3.08
C SER A 219 6.35 1.79 1.93
N ALA A 220 5.26 2.50 1.66
CA ALA A 220 5.22 3.57 0.71
C ALA A 220 4.25 4.66 1.16
N ASP A 221 4.65 5.90 0.94
CA ASP A 221 3.79 7.07 1.07
C ASP A 221 3.89 7.86 -0.23
N LEU A 222 2.77 8.01 -0.91
CA LEU A 222 2.69 8.64 -2.21
C LEU A 222 1.72 9.79 -2.18
N THR A 223 2.12 10.89 -2.80
CA THR A 223 1.26 12.03 -3.11
C THR A 223 1.37 12.33 -4.60
N ALA A 224 0.22 12.51 -5.24
CA ALA A 224 0.15 12.98 -6.62
C ALA A 224 -0.83 14.13 -6.77
N THR A 225 -0.48 15.04 -7.65
CA THR A 225 -1.34 16.13 -8.12
C THR A 225 -1.50 15.97 -9.61
N ALA A 226 -2.74 15.85 -10.04
CA ALA A 226 -3.09 15.64 -11.43
C ALA A 226 -4.25 16.56 -11.84
N THR A 227 -4.51 16.60 -13.13
CA THR A 227 -5.67 17.26 -13.72
C THR A 227 -6.49 16.23 -14.47
N ALA A 228 -7.81 16.29 -14.30
CA ALA A 228 -8.78 15.50 -15.05
C ALA A 228 -9.93 16.42 -15.46
N ARG A 229 -10.22 16.50 -16.76
CA ARG A 229 -11.27 17.38 -17.31
C ARG A 229 -11.15 18.82 -16.79
N ASP A 230 -9.93 19.36 -16.82
CA ASP A 230 -9.55 20.70 -16.33
C ASP A 230 -9.75 20.94 -14.82
N GLU A 231 -10.10 19.92 -14.04
CA GLU A 231 -10.19 19.98 -12.59
C GLU A 231 -8.98 19.34 -11.90
N MET A 232 -8.55 19.93 -10.78
CA MET A 232 -7.45 19.39 -9.99
C MET A 232 -7.90 18.14 -9.23
N VAL A 233 -7.14 17.06 -9.41
CA VAL A 233 -7.24 15.81 -8.65
C VAL A 233 -6.05 15.73 -7.71
N ARG A 234 -6.29 15.41 -6.45
CA ARG A 234 -5.24 15.03 -5.49
C ARG A 234 -5.39 13.57 -5.12
N LEU A 235 -4.27 12.86 -5.11
CA LEU A 235 -4.20 11.44 -4.78
C LEU A 235 -3.18 11.28 -3.68
N THR A 236 -3.55 10.58 -2.61
CA THR A 236 -2.58 10.13 -1.60
C THR A 236 -2.75 8.65 -1.38
N MET A 237 -1.64 7.93 -1.24
CA MET A 237 -1.63 6.52 -0.95
C MET A 237 -0.62 6.22 0.13
N LYS A 238 -1.06 5.52 1.17
CA LYS A 238 -0.19 4.96 2.19
C LYS A 238 -0.30 3.45 2.16
N MET A 239 0.83 2.78 2.02
CA MET A 239 0.94 1.34 2.07
C MET A 239 1.96 0.94 3.12
N GLU A 240 1.58 0.04 4.02
CA GLU A 240 2.39 -0.30 5.18
C GLU A 240 2.40 -1.80 5.42
N ALA A 241 3.59 -2.42 5.33
CA ALA A 241 3.74 -3.82 5.68
C ALA A 241 3.47 -4.02 7.17
N VAL A 242 2.61 -4.99 7.47
CA VAL A 242 2.32 -5.49 8.83
C VAL A 242 3.00 -6.83 9.10
N LYS A 243 3.31 -7.59 8.04
CA LYS A 243 4.07 -8.84 8.09
C LYS A 243 4.85 -9.01 6.80
N ALA A 244 6.08 -9.52 6.90
CA ALA A 244 6.90 -9.88 5.76
C ALA A 244 7.64 -11.19 6.05
N GLY A 245 7.70 -12.09 5.08
CA GLY A 245 8.24 -13.42 5.23
C GLY A 245 8.61 -14.08 3.90
N PRO A 246 9.05 -15.36 3.93
CA PRO A 246 9.31 -16.12 2.72
C PRO A 246 8.02 -16.39 1.94
N TYR A 247 8.17 -16.56 0.63
CA TYR A 247 7.08 -16.92 -0.28
C TYR A 247 6.40 -18.25 0.10
N SER A 248 5.07 -18.33 -0.03
CA SER A 248 4.29 -19.54 0.24
C SER A 248 3.74 -20.17 -1.04
N VAL A 249 4.32 -21.31 -1.43
CA VAL A 249 3.86 -22.06 -2.61
C VAL A 249 2.47 -22.66 -2.42
N ASP A 250 2.09 -22.99 -1.19
CA ASP A 250 0.78 -23.58 -0.90
C ASP A 250 -0.34 -22.54 -1.01
N VAL A 251 -0.07 -21.30 -0.58
CA VAL A 251 -0.99 -20.17 -0.78
C VAL A 251 -1.15 -19.89 -2.26
N TYR A 252 -0.05 -19.85 -3.03
CA TYR A 252 -0.10 -19.70 -4.49
C TYR A 252 -1.04 -20.73 -5.15
N ARG A 253 -0.84 -22.01 -4.84
CA ARG A 253 -1.66 -23.11 -5.41
C ARG A 253 -3.12 -22.98 -5.02
N LEU A 254 -3.41 -22.60 -3.79
CA LEU A 254 -4.77 -22.41 -3.30
C LEU A 254 -5.47 -21.28 -4.06
N ILE A 255 -4.84 -20.11 -4.16
CA ILE A 255 -5.39 -18.95 -4.86
C ILE A 255 -5.64 -19.27 -6.33
N LEU A 256 -4.67 -19.87 -7.01
CA LEU A 256 -4.82 -20.24 -8.42
C LEU A 256 -5.97 -21.23 -8.63
N LYS A 257 -6.11 -22.22 -7.74
CA LYS A 257 -7.21 -23.19 -7.78
C LYS A 257 -8.57 -22.51 -7.63
N GLU A 258 -8.71 -21.59 -6.68
CA GLU A 258 -9.96 -20.86 -6.44
C GLU A 258 -10.34 -19.96 -7.62
N ILE A 259 -9.38 -19.24 -8.21
CA ILE A 259 -9.64 -18.39 -9.38
C ILE A 259 -10.12 -19.25 -10.56
N LYS A 260 -9.47 -20.39 -10.81
CA LYS A 260 -9.86 -21.31 -11.89
C LYS A 260 -11.24 -21.94 -11.70
N ALA A 261 -11.70 -22.10 -10.46
CA ALA A 261 -13.03 -22.61 -10.17
C ALA A 261 -14.16 -21.60 -10.44
N ASN A 262 -13.82 -20.31 -10.60
CA ASN A 262 -14.76 -19.21 -10.85
C ASN A 262 -14.61 -18.61 -12.26
N LYS A 263 -13.83 -19.24 -13.13
CA LYS A 263 -13.70 -18.89 -14.55
C LYS A 263 -14.80 -19.58 -15.35
#